data_AF-A0A3D6BIF9-F1
#
_entry.id   AF-A0A3D6BIF9-F1
#
_cell.length_a   1.000
_cell.length_b   1.000
_cell.length_c   1.000
_cell.angle_alpha   90.00
_cell.angle_beta   90.00
_cell.angle_gamma   90.00
#
_symmetry.space_group_name_H-M   'P 1'
#
loop_
_entity.id
_entity.type
_entity.pdbx_description
1 polymer ?
#
loop_
_entity_poly.entity_id
_entity_poly.type
_entity_poly.pdbx_seq_one_letter_code
_entity_poly.pdbx_strand_id
1 'polypeptide(L)' 'MASSTKEALGNALKKMLSVKPIDKITVKDLVEECGVNRQTFYYHFDDVYDLLEWVF' A
#
# COMPACT_ATOMS: atom_id res chain seq x y z
N MET A 1 -9.47 -5.07 -16.53
CA MET A 1 -10.06 -5.45 -15.23
C MET A 1 -9.72 -4.33 -14.27
N ALA A 2 -10.72 -3.73 -13.62
CA ALA A 2 -10.46 -2.69 -12.64
C ALA A 2 -9.91 -3.36 -11.38
N SER A 3 -8.61 -3.24 -11.13
CA SER A 3 -8.03 -3.66 -9.85
C SER A 3 -8.61 -2.79 -8.75
N SER A 4 -9.09 -3.43 -7.69
CA SER A 4 -9.62 -2.71 -6.52
C SER A 4 -8.51 -1.87 -5.90
N THR A 5 -8.85 -0.76 -5.22
CA THR A 5 -7.87 0.07 -4.50
C THR A 5 -6.99 -0.75 -3.55
N LYS A 6 -7.56 -1.77 -2.88
CA LYS A 6 -6.79 -2.71 -2.06
C LYS A 6 -5.72 -3.47 -2.85
N GLU A 7 -6.05 -3.98 -4.04
CA GLU A 7 -5.10 -4.67 -4.91
C GLU A 7 -4.01 -3.72 -5.44
N ALA A 8 -4.38 -2.48 -5.78
CA ALA A 8 -3.42 -1.46 -6.20
C ALA A 8 -2.41 -1.17 -5.07
N LEU A 9 -2.89 -0.96 -3.84
CA LEU A 9 -2.06 -0.76 -2.65
C LEU A 9 -1.17 -1.97 -2.37
N GLY A 10 -1.70 -3.20 -2.48
CA GLY A 10 -0.90 -4.42 -2.31
C GLY A 10 0.19 -4.59 -3.36
N ASN A 11 -0.09 -4.25 -4.61
CA ASN A 11 0.91 -4.25 -5.68
C ASN A 11 1.99 -3.18 -5.47
N ALA A 12 1.59 -1.98 -5.03
CA ALA A 12 2.53 -0.92 -4.66
C ALA A 12 3.44 -1.36 -3.51
N LEU A 13 2.90 -2.02 -2.48
CA LEU A 13 3.68 -2.56 -1.37
C LEU A 13 4.71 -3.61 -1.84
N LYS A 14 4.29 -4.59 -2.68
CA LYS A 14 5.21 -5.59 -3.26
C LYS A 14 6.34 -4.96 -4.07
N LYS A 15 6.01 -3.94 -4.88
CA LYS A 15 7.01 -3.17 -5.66
C LYS A 15 8.01 -2.47 -4.73
N MET A 16 7.53 -1.84 -3.66
CA MET A 16 8.39 -1.13 -2.72
C MET A 16 9.27 -2.05 -1.88
N LEU A 17 8.75 -3.20 -1.46
CA LEU A 17 9.51 -4.22 -0.74
C LEU A 17 10.68 -4.79 -1.57
N SER A 18 10.62 -4.67 -2.89
CA SER A 18 11.72 -5.06 -3.78
C SER A 18 12.88 -4.05 -3.79
N VAL A 19 12.68 -2.84 -3.27
CA VAL A 19 13.68 -1.74 -3.31
C VAL A 19 14.08 -1.21 -1.93
N LYS A 20 13.24 -1.36 -0.90
CA LYS A 20 13.52 -0.90 0.47
C LYS A 20 12.83 -1.80 1.50
N PRO A 21 13.40 -1.91 2.73
CA PRO A 21 12.79 -2.70 3.79
C PRO A 21 11.49 -2.05 4.29
N ILE A 22 10.62 -2.88 4.89
CA ILE A 22 9.25 -2.49 5.31
C ILE A 22 9.22 -1.29 6.25
N ASP A 23 10.21 -1.16 7.15
CA ASP A 23 10.32 -0.06 8.12
C ASP A 23 10.57 1.32 7.46
N LYS A 24 10.94 1.33 6.16
CA LYS A 24 11.13 2.53 5.34
C LYS A 24 9.98 2.79 4.37
N ILE A 25 8.97 1.92 4.34
CA ILE A 25 7.77 2.09 3.53
C ILE A 25 6.74 2.85 4.37
N THR A 26 6.24 3.95 3.83
CA THR A 26 5.22 4.76 4.49
C THR A 26 3.90 4.71 3.73
N VAL A 27 2.80 5.01 4.43
CA VAL A 27 1.50 5.22 3.78
C VAL A 27 1.60 6.26 2.66
N LYS A 28 2.44 7.30 2.83
CA LYS A 28 2.66 8.33 1.81
C LYS A 28 3.20 7.73 0.52
N ASP A 29 4.24 6.90 0.62
CA ASP A 29 4.84 6.25 -0.57
C ASP A 29 3.79 5.46 -1.34
N LEU A 30 2.99 4.66 -0.64
CA LEU A 30 1.97 3.77 -1.22
C LEU A 30 0.88 4.56 -1.94
N VAL A 31 0.34 5.60 -1.30
CA VAL A 31 -0.75 6.38 -1.91
C VAL A 31 -0.26 7.24 -3.07
N GLU A 32 0.99 7.71 -3.04
CA GLU A 32 1.62 8.42 -4.17
C GLU A 32 1.83 7.49 -5.36
N GLU A 33 2.29 6.26 -5.15
CA GLU A 33 2.44 5.25 -6.21
C GLU A 33 1.08 4.86 -6.83
N CYS A 34 0.02 4.79 -6.02
CA CYS A 34 -1.33 4.46 -6.49
C CYS A 34 -2.13 5.65 -7.03
N GLY A 35 -1.64 6.89 -6.88
CA GLY A 35 -2.40 8.10 -7.25
C GLY A 35 -3.67 8.33 -6.42
N VAL A 36 -3.69 7.86 -5.17
CA VAL A 36 -4.82 8.04 -4.23
C VAL A 36 -4.40 8.93 -3.06
N ASN A 37 -5.35 9.32 -2.22
CA ASN A 37 -5.05 10.08 -1.02
C ASN A 37 -4.91 9.16 0.20
N ARG A 38 -4.36 9.68 1.31
CA ARG A 38 -4.19 8.93 2.56
C ARG A 38 -5.52 8.47 3.17
N GLN A 39 -6.60 9.23 3.02
CA GLN A 39 -7.91 8.83 3.53
C GLN A 39 -8.43 7.56 2.83
N THR A 40 -8.16 7.43 1.53
CA THR A 40 -8.45 6.21 0.78
C THR A 40 -7.67 5.00 1.29
N PHE A 41 -6.41 5.19 1.71
CA PHE A 41 -5.66 4.12 2.39
C PHE A 41 -6.30 3.74 3.72
N TYR A 42 -6.54 4.72 4.59
CA TYR A 42 -7.10 4.49 5.92
C TYR A 42 -8.55 4.00 5.93
N TYR A 43 -9.26 4.10 4.81
CA TYR A 43 -10.56 3.44 4.63
C TYR A 43 -10.42 1.92 4.48
N HIS A 44 -9.24 1.42 4.08
CA HIS A 44 -9.01 0.02 3.80
C HIS A 44 -8.08 -0.67 4.80
N PHE A 45 -7.10 0.05 5.35
CA PHE A 45 -6.06 -0.47 6.22
C PHE A 45 -5.68 0.54 7.30
N ASP A 46 -5.39 0.07 8.51
CA ASP A 46 -5.00 0.95 9.62
C ASP A 46 -3.57 1.47 9.48
N ASP A 47 -2.66 0.65 8.97
CA ASP A 47 -1.27 1.01 8.69
C ASP A 47 -0.62 0.12 7.61
N VAL A 48 0.69 0.30 7.39
CA VAL A 48 1.45 -0.44 6.38
C VAL A 48 1.60 -1.94 6.74
N TYR A 49 1.56 -2.29 8.03
CA TYR A 49 1.65 -3.67 8.49
C TYR A 49 0.32 -4.40 8.31
N ASP A 50 -0.82 -3.75 8.55
CA ASP A 50 -2.14 -4.31 8.22
C ASP A 50 -2.27 -4.61 6.72
N LEU A 51 -1.77 -3.70 5.86
CA LEU A 51 -1.65 -3.99 4.43
C LEU A 51 -0.71 -5.17 4.15
N LEU A 52 0.41 -5.29 4.86
CA LEU A 52 1.36 -6.39 4.70
C LEU A 52 0.70 -7.74 5.03
N GLU A 53 0.00 -7.82 6.16
CA GLU A 53 -0.75 -9.01 6.60
C GLU A 53 -1.88 -9.37 5.63
N TRP A 54 -2.51 -8.39 4.99
CA TRP A 54 -3.51 -8.67 3.96
C TRP A 54 -2.90 -9.21 2.66
N VAL A 55 -1.67 -8.79 2.33
CA VAL A 55 -1.00 -9.14 1.08
C VAL A 55 -0.38 -10.55 1.09
N PHE A 56 -0.01 -11.08 2.27
CA PHE A 56 0.74 -12.32 2.46
C PHE A 56 0.00 -13.32 3.34
#